data_AF-A0A7C6HQV4-F1
#
_entry.id   AF-A0A7C6HQV4-F1
#
_cell.length_a   1.000
_cell.length_b   1.000
_cell.length_c   1.000
_cell.angle_alpha   90.00
_cell.angle_beta   90.00
_cell.angle_gamma   90.00
#
_symmetry.space_group_name_H-M   'P 1'
#
loop_
_entity.id
_entity.type
_entity.pdbx_description
1 polymer ?
#
loop_
_entity_poly.entity_id
_entity_poly.type
_entity_poly.pdbx_seq_one_letter_code
_entity_poly.pdbx_strand_id
1 'polypeptide(L)'
;MPDYGHDLQFGLFPTPGAGDPQHVVELTRLADTTGLDVVSIQDHPYQRRHLDTWTLLSYLGAATTRIRLSPNVACLPLRPPAVLAKSAATLDRLTGGRVELGLGAGAFWDAIVAAGAERRTPGESVDALEEAIEVIRQFWTGGTVRVRGEHYRVDGLQAGPTPAHDIPIWVGAYKPRMLRLTGRLADAWIPSMGYATPASLAGLNEVIDAAADKAGRGPGAVRRMYNINGQFGSGTGMLEGSPQNWAEQLAGLTLEHGMSTFILGTDDPDTVRRFALEVAPLCRELVAEERRRRAAAGEGPTGGGDDARDSGRFQPRPDSAAGLTVTATPDDGTRLTDEVPWDEPSRPTHTPQASGRTYSAADNAAPQHLVDIHDGLRAELTRLRDIVDQVRSGHATVGQARSVINTMTIRQNNWTLGGYCQAYCRILTGHHTLEDRSIFPHLRRNEPGLDAVIDQLEVEHHEIHGLVDALDKTLVDLVSTDGTGTAGREALDAVQHAVDVLTDALISHLAYEERELIGPLARHGFS
;
A
#
# COMPACT_ATOMS: atom_id res chain seq x y z
N MET A 1 -20.96 -22.04 -0.67
CA MET A 1 -20.37 -21.33 -1.82
C MET A 1 -19.00 -20.84 -1.40
N PRO A 2 -17.98 -20.89 -2.27
CA PRO A 2 -16.60 -20.83 -1.83
C PRO A 2 -16.17 -19.37 -1.60
N ASP A 3 -16.72 -18.75 -0.57
CA ASP A 3 -16.04 -17.65 0.10
C ASP A 3 -15.03 -18.29 1.05
N TYR A 4 -13.77 -18.44 0.59
CA TYR A 4 -12.70 -19.10 1.36
C TYR A 4 -12.26 -18.29 2.60
N GLY A 5 -12.98 -17.21 2.95
CA GLY A 5 -12.75 -16.41 4.15
C GLY A 5 -11.51 -15.52 4.08
N HIS A 6 -10.92 -15.34 2.90
CA HIS A 6 -9.75 -14.49 2.72
C HIS A 6 -10.10 -13.01 2.78
N ASP A 7 -9.22 -12.24 3.40
CA ASP A 7 -9.25 -10.78 3.32
C ASP A 7 -9.03 -10.30 1.89
N LEU A 8 -9.69 -9.21 1.54
CA LEU A 8 -9.58 -8.60 0.22
C LEU A 8 -8.31 -7.77 0.10
N GLN A 9 -7.57 -8.06 -0.97
CA GLN A 9 -6.37 -7.33 -1.35
C GLN A 9 -6.54 -6.71 -2.74
N PHE A 10 -6.00 -5.52 -2.93
CA PHE A 10 -6.06 -4.76 -4.19
C PHE A 10 -4.65 -4.35 -4.59
N GLY A 11 -4.33 -4.53 -5.86
CA GLY A 11 -2.98 -4.30 -6.35
C GLY A 11 -2.94 -3.65 -7.71
N LEU A 12 -1.73 -3.30 -8.12
CA LEU A 12 -1.41 -2.67 -9.39
C LEU A 12 -0.46 -3.56 -10.19
N PHE A 13 -0.68 -3.62 -11.50
CA PHE A 13 0.18 -4.28 -12.47
C PHE A 13 0.53 -3.30 -13.59
N PRO A 14 1.52 -2.41 -13.36
CA PRO A 14 1.95 -1.44 -14.36
C PRO A 14 2.89 -2.08 -15.40
N THR A 15 2.96 -1.49 -16.58
CA THR A 15 3.92 -1.87 -17.61
C THR A 15 5.34 -1.46 -17.19
N PRO A 16 6.33 -2.36 -17.15
CA PRO A 16 7.71 -2.03 -16.79
C PRO A 16 8.46 -1.39 -17.97
N GLY A 17 7.93 -0.31 -18.54
CA GLY A 17 8.43 0.31 -19.77
C GLY A 17 9.82 0.93 -19.60
N ALA A 18 10.76 0.54 -20.46
CA ALA A 18 12.12 1.12 -20.51
C ALA A 18 12.17 2.49 -21.21
N GLY A 19 11.12 2.85 -21.96
CA GLY A 19 11.01 4.16 -22.61
C GLY A 19 10.76 5.30 -21.63
N ASP A 20 10.09 5.00 -20.51
CA ASP A 20 9.90 5.91 -19.40
C ASP A 20 9.95 5.13 -18.06
N PRO A 21 11.16 4.86 -17.55
CA PRO A 21 11.34 4.10 -16.31
C PRO A 21 10.77 4.79 -15.06
N GLN A 22 10.62 6.12 -15.07
CA GLN A 22 10.11 6.83 -13.89
C GLN A 22 8.61 6.68 -13.75
N HIS A 23 7.88 6.54 -14.86
CA HIS A 23 6.43 6.33 -14.83
C HIS A 23 6.01 5.14 -13.93
N VAL A 24 6.70 4.00 -14.04
CA VAL A 24 6.39 2.83 -13.18
C VAL A 24 6.73 3.09 -11.70
N VAL A 25 7.76 3.90 -11.42
CA VAL A 25 8.12 4.30 -10.06
C VAL A 25 7.04 5.20 -9.46
N GLU A 26 6.57 6.17 -10.24
CA GLU A 26 5.51 7.10 -9.85
C GLU A 26 4.18 6.38 -9.60
N LEU A 27 3.80 5.45 -10.48
CA LEU A 27 2.62 4.60 -10.28
C LEU A 27 2.74 3.71 -9.04
N THR A 28 3.93 3.16 -8.78
CA THR A 28 4.16 2.34 -7.57
C THR A 28 4.07 3.19 -6.30
N ARG A 29 4.63 4.41 -6.29
CA ARG A 29 4.47 5.35 -5.17
C ARG A 29 3.04 5.80 -4.99
N LEU A 30 2.30 5.99 -6.07
CA LEU A 30 0.87 6.29 -6.00
C LEU A 30 0.11 5.14 -5.36
N ALA A 31 0.37 3.89 -5.77
CA ALA A 31 -0.22 2.70 -5.14
C ALA A 31 0.18 2.60 -3.65
N ASP A 32 1.43 2.89 -3.31
CA ASP A 32 1.94 2.92 -1.94
C ASP A 32 1.29 4.03 -1.09
N THR A 33 0.96 5.20 -1.64
CA THR A 33 0.33 6.27 -0.85
C THR A 33 -1.19 6.16 -0.80
N THR A 34 -1.82 5.48 -1.77
CA THR A 34 -3.30 5.35 -1.86
C THR A 34 -3.87 4.10 -1.21
N GLY A 35 -3.05 3.30 -0.52
CA GLY A 35 -3.54 2.16 0.25
C GLY A 35 -3.65 0.84 -0.51
N LEU A 36 -3.06 0.71 -1.71
CA LEU A 36 -2.99 -0.59 -2.40
C LEU A 36 -2.00 -1.52 -1.68
N ASP A 37 -2.28 -2.82 -1.77
CA ASP A 37 -1.62 -3.88 -1.01
C ASP A 37 -0.39 -4.46 -1.73
N VAL A 38 -0.38 -4.44 -3.06
CA VAL A 38 0.69 -5.05 -3.87
C VAL A 38 0.88 -4.36 -5.22
N VAL A 39 2.13 -4.13 -5.61
CA VAL A 39 2.53 -3.89 -7.00
C VAL A 39 3.21 -5.13 -7.53
N SER A 40 2.79 -5.55 -8.71
CA SER A 40 3.31 -6.75 -9.35
C SER A 40 3.83 -6.42 -10.75
N ILE A 41 4.99 -6.96 -11.14
CA ILE A 41 5.69 -6.60 -12.38
C ILE A 41 5.93 -7.82 -13.24
N GLN A 42 5.52 -7.77 -14.51
CA GLN A 42 5.76 -8.88 -15.43
C GLN A 42 7.25 -9.15 -15.65
N ASP A 43 7.66 -10.43 -15.66
CA ASP A 43 9.04 -10.84 -15.90
C ASP A 43 9.20 -11.39 -17.32
N HIS A 44 9.60 -10.52 -18.24
CA HIS A 44 9.88 -10.87 -19.63
C HIS A 44 11.29 -10.38 -20.01
N PRO A 45 12.37 -11.02 -19.54
CA PRO A 45 13.75 -10.55 -19.77
C PRO A 45 14.12 -10.42 -21.26
N TYR A 46 13.46 -11.18 -22.12
CA TYR A 46 13.62 -11.14 -23.57
C TYR A 46 12.88 -9.99 -24.27
N GLN A 47 12.06 -9.23 -23.54
CA GLN A 47 11.28 -8.15 -24.13
C GLN A 47 12.05 -6.84 -24.08
N ARG A 48 12.67 -6.45 -25.20
CA ARG A 48 13.60 -5.30 -25.30
C ARG A 48 13.08 -3.94 -24.80
N ARG A 49 11.75 -3.79 -24.68
CA ARG A 49 11.09 -2.56 -24.23
C ARG A 49 10.85 -2.55 -22.73
N HIS A 50 11.11 -3.65 -22.03
CA HIS A 50 10.86 -3.77 -20.60
C HIS A 50 12.17 -3.63 -19.82
N LEU A 51 12.04 -3.10 -18.61
CA LEU A 51 13.09 -3.14 -17.61
C LEU A 51 13.25 -4.58 -17.07
N ASP A 52 14.43 -4.90 -16.54
CA ASP A 52 14.61 -6.15 -15.79
C ASP A 52 13.80 -6.10 -14.49
N THR A 53 12.96 -7.11 -14.28
CA THR A 53 12.00 -7.15 -13.18
C THR A 53 12.65 -7.13 -11.81
N TRP A 54 13.71 -7.91 -11.58
CA TRP A 54 14.33 -7.98 -10.24
C TRP A 54 15.09 -6.71 -9.89
N THR A 55 15.75 -6.11 -10.88
CA THR A 55 16.37 -4.79 -10.73
C THR A 55 15.32 -3.73 -10.42
N LEU A 56 14.21 -3.73 -11.17
CA LEU A 56 13.11 -2.80 -10.95
C LEU A 56 12.47 -2.99 -9.56
N LEU A 57 12.12 -4.22 -9.17
CA LEU A 57 11.54 -4.50 -7.84
C LEU A 57 12.46 -4.03 -6.70
N SER A 58 13.78 -4.16 -6.87
CA SER A 58 14.74 -3.64 -5.88
C SER A 58 14.69 -2.12 -5.76
N TYR A 59 14.60 -1.43 -6.90
CA TYR A 59 14.47 0.04 -6.94
C TYR A 59 13.12 0.50 -6.36
N LEU A 60 12.02 -0.17 -6.73
CA LEU A 60 10.68 0.10 -6.20
C LEU A 60 10.62 -0.14 -4.69
N GLY A 61 11.27 -1.19 -4.20
CA GLY A 61 11.37 -1.51 -2.77
C GLY A 61 12.04 -0.40 -1.96
N ALA A 62 13.11 0.20 -2.49
CA ALA A 62 13.77 1.34 -1.89
C ALA A 62 12.96 2.66 -1.98
N ALA A 63 12.07 2.76 -2.97
CA ALA A 63 11.28 3.97 -3.24
C ALA A 63 9.90 3.99 -2.55
N THR A 64 9.56 2.95 -1.77
CA THR A 64 8.24 2.74 -1.13
C THR A 64 8.41 2.20 0.28
N THR A 65 7.36 2.31 1.09
CA THR A 65 7.41 1.98 2.53
C THR A 65 6.47 0.86 2.96
N ARG A 66 5.29 0.72 2.33
CA ARG A 66 4.26 -0.23 2.76
C ARG A 66 3.95 -1.31 1.73
N ILE A 67 3.89 -0.93 0.45
CA ILE A 67 3.38 -1.79 -0.61
C ILE A 67 4.23 -3.04 -0.80
N ARG A 68 3.57 -4.18 -1.01
CA ARG A 68 4.25 -5.44 -1.32
C ARG A 68 4.64 -5.49 -2.78
N LEU A 69 5.68 -6.26 -3.09
CA LEU A 69 6.32 -6.29 -4.39
C LEU A 69 6.47 -7.72 -4.88
N SER A 70 6.06 -7.99 -6.12
CA SER A 70 6.08 -9.33 -6.68
C SER A 70 6.38 -9.35 -8.18
N PRO A 71 7.08 -10.35 -8.72
CA PRO A 71 7.01 -10.63 -10.14
C PRO A 71 5.63 -11.23 -10.52
N ASN A 72 5.09 -10.87 -11.68
CA ASN A 72 3.77 -11.32 -12.18
C ASN A 72 3.86 -11.97 -13.57
N VAL A 73 4.26 -13.23 -13.69
CA VAL A 73 5.01 -14.03 -12.71
C VAL A 73 6.46 -14.16 -13.19
N ALA A 74 7.39 -14.55 -12.32
CA ALA A 74 8.80 -14.74 -12.68
C ALA A 74 8.95 -15.79 -13.79
N CYS A 75 9.82 -15.50 -14.76
CA CYS A 75 10.11 -16.42 -15.86
C CYS A 75 11.11 -17.48 -15.39
N LEU A 76 10.62 -18.53 -14.73
CA LEU A 76 11.46 -19.56 -14.12
C LEU A 76 12.54 -20.15 -15.07
N PRO A 77 12.27 -20.42 -16.36
CA PRO A 77 13.32 -20.92 -17.26
C PRO A 77 14.56 -20.03 -17.40
N LEU A 78 14.44 -18.74 -17.11
CA LEU A 78 15.53 -17.76 -17.15
C LEU A 78 16.03 -17.34 -15.76
N ARG A 79 15.49 -17.92 -14.69
CA ARG A 79 15.79 -17.57 -13.29
C ARG A 79 16.11 -18.85 -12.50
N PRO A 80 17.39 -19.28 -12.41
CA PRO A 80 17.75 -20.48 -11.67
C PRO A 80 17.19 -20.46 -10.24
N PRO A 81 16.52 -21.52 -9.76
CA PRO A 81 15.68 -21.44 -8.56
C PRO A 81 16.45 -21.10 -7.28
N ALA A 82 17.69 -21.60 -7.12
CA ALA A 82 18.52 -21.23 -5.97
C ALA A 82 18.93 -19.75 -5.97
N VAL A 83 19.18 -19.18 -7.16
CA VAL A 83 19.48 -17.74 -7.32
C VAL A 83 18.22 -16.93 -7.06
N LEU A 84 17.08 -17.38 -7.60
CA LEU A 84 15.78 -16.74 -7.40
C LEU A 84 15.40 -16.71 -5.91
N ALA A 85 15.57 -17.82 -5.20
CA ALA A 85 15.34 -17.91 -3.75
C ALA A 85 16.19 -16.91 -2.97
N LYS A 86 17.48 -16.81 -3.34
CA LYS A 86 18.40 -15.84 -2.73
C LYS A 86 17.99 -14.40 -3.00
N SER A 87 17.64 -14.07 -4.25
CA SER A 87 17.19 -12.73 -4.63
C SER A 87 15.93 -12.33 -3.88
N ALA A 88 14.93 -13.21 -3.84
CA ALA A 88 13.67 -12.99 -3.11
C ALA A 88 13.92 -12.76 -1.61
N ALA A 89 14.65 -13.66 -0.95
CA ALA A 89 14.95 -13.51 0.48
C ALA A 89 15.79 -12.26 0.78
N THR A 90 16.72 -11.89 -0.12
CA THR A 90 17.52 -10.67 0.05
C THR A 90 16.65 -9.43 -0.06
N LEU A 91 15.82 -9.33 -1.11
CA LEU A 91 14.92 -8.20 -1.27
C LEU A 91 13.90 -8.13 -0.14
N ASP A 92 13.42 -9.28 0.35
CA ASP A 92 12.49 -9.34 1.46
C ASP A 92 13.08 -8.72 2.73
N ARG A 93 14.35 -9.04 3.03
CA ARG A 93 15.07 -8.41 4.14
C ARG A 93 15.32 -6.92 3.93
N LEU A 94 15.65 -6.50 2.72
CA LEU A 94 15.89 -5.07 2.40
C LEU A 94 14.61 -4.24 2.51
N THR A 95 13.47 -4.84 2.21
CA THR A 95 12.16 -4.18 2.22
C THR A 95 11.42 -4.31 3.54
N GLY A 96 11.93 -5.11 4.48
CA GLY A 96 11.30 -5.34 5.78
C GLY A 96 10.10 -6.30 5.73
N GLY A 97 10.11 -7.30 4.84
CA GLY A 97 9.07 -8.31 4.75
C GLY A 97 7.98 -8.02 3.71
N ARG A 98 8.32 -7.36 2.59
CA ARG A 98 7.33 -6.91 1.59
C ARG A 98 7.43 -7.64 0.25
N VAL A 99 8.09 -8.79 0.18
CA VAL A 99 8.28 -9.51 -1.09
C VAL A 99 7.38 -10.71 -1.20
N GLU A 100 6.78 -10.88 -2.38
CA GLU A 100 6.00 -12.06 -2.73
C GLU A 100 6.61 -12.70 -3.98
N LEU A 101 6.39 -14.00 -4.20
CA LEU A 101 7.01 -14.69 -5.34
C LEU A 101 5.98 -15.33 -6.27
N GLY A 102 5.58 -14.60 -7.30
CA GLY A 102 4.90 -15.19 -8.46
C GLY A 102 5.85 -16.03 -9.31
N LEU A 103 5.50 -17.29 -9.58
CA LEU A 103 6.26 -18.21 -10.43
C LEU A 103 5.46 -18.67 -11.66
N GLY A 104 6.10 -18.62 -12.82
CA GLY A 104 5.59 -19.14 -14.08
C GLY A 104 6.51 -20.18 -14.69
N ALA A 105 5.93 -21.23 -15.27
CA ALA A 105 6.68 -22.30 -15.94
C ALA A 105 7.29 -21.87 -17.30
N GLY A 106 6.98 -20.67 -17.79
CA GLY A 106 7.38 -20.14 -19.10
C GLY A 106 6.27 -20.28 -20.16
N ALA A 107 6.12 -19.26 -21.01
CA ALA A 107 5.06 -19.20 -22.03
C ALA A 107 5.61 -18.93 -23.45
N PHE A 108 6.55 -17.99 -23.59
CA PHE A 108 7.08 -17.56 -24.89
C PHE A 108 8.40 -18.26 -25.22
N TRP A 109 8.32 -19.57 -25.48
CA TRP A 109 9.49 -20.44 -25.57
C TRP A 109 10.53 -20.03 -26.62
N ASP A 110 10.13 -19.46 -27.75
CA ASP A 110 11.08 -19.02 -28.78
C ASP A 110 11.99 -17.89 -28.26
N ALA A 111 11.41 -16.93 -27.54
CA ALA A 111 12.16 -15.84 -26.93
C ALA A 111 12.97 -16.30 -25.71
N ILE A 112 12.41 -17.21 -24.91
CA ILE A 112 13.09 -17.83 -23.75
C ILE A 112 14.34 -18.59 -24.21
N VAL A 113 14.24 -19.38 -25.28
CA VAL A 113 15.37 -20.11 -25.86
C VAL A 113 16.39 -19.17 -26.49
N ALA A 114 15.93 -18.12 -27.18
CA ALA A 114 16.82 -17.09 -27.70
C ALA A 114 17.62 -16.36 -26.60
N ALA A 115 17.07 -16.28 -25.38
CA ALA A 115 17.73 -15.75 -24.20
C ALA A 115 18.63 -16.78 -23.46
N GLY A 116 18.78 -17.99 -24.01
CA GLY A 116 19.76 -18.99 -23.55
C GLY A 116 19.19 -20.11 -22.66
N ALA A 117 17.88 -20.18 -22.44
CA ALA A 117 17.28 -21.29 -21.72
C ALA A 117 17.10 -22.54 -22.60
N GLU A 118 17.17 -23.71 -21.98
CA GLU A 118 16.83 -24.98 -22.62
C GLU A 118 15.32 -25.06 -22.88
N ARG A 119 14.94 -25.53 -24.08
CA ARG A 119 13.53 -25.73 -24.42
C ARG A 119 12.96 -26.92 -23.65
N ARG A 120 11.82 -26.71 -22.99
CA ARG A 120 11.05 -27.78 -22.33
C ARG A 120 9.74 -28.02 -23.05
N THR A 121 9.29 -29.28 -23.03
CA THR A 121 7.91 -29.63 -23.34
C THR A 121 6.97 -29.08 -22.26
N PRO A 122 5.66 -28.98 -22.53
CA PRO A 122 4.70 -28.56 -21.51
C PRO A 122 4.74 -29.42 -20.24
N GLY A 123 5.03 -30.72 -20.37
CA GLY A 123 5.11 -31.63 -19.23
C GLY A 123 6.31 -31.34 -18.34
N GLU A 124 7.50 -31.32 -18.94
CA GLU A 124 8.77 -30.98 -18.26
C GLU A 124 8.73 -29.59 -17.64
N SER A 125 7.98 -28.65 -18.22
CA SER A 125 7.81 -27.31 -17.64
C SER A 125 7.07 -27.34 -16.30
N VAL A 126 6.08 -28.23 -16.15
CA VAL A 126 5.38 -28.43 -14.87
C VAL A 126 6.27 -29.15 -13.86
N ASP A 127 6.98 -30.18 -14.29
CA ASP A 127 7.90 -30.95 -13.44
C ASP A 127 9.05 -30.07 -12.93
N ALA A 128 9.63 -29.25 -13.81
CA ALA A 128 10.65 -28.28 -13.42
C ALA A 128 10.12 -27.23 -12.42
N LEU A 129 8.87 -26.79 -12.55
CA LEU A 129 8.28 -25.85 -11.60
C LEU A 129 8.12 -26.49 -10.21
N GLU A 130 7.68 -27.75 -10.15
CA GLU A 130 7.57 -28.50 -8.90
C GLU A 130 8.93 -28.61 -8.19
N GLU A 131 9.97 -29.02 -8.92
CA GLU A 131 11.34 -29.09 -8.40
C GLU A 131 11.88 -27.72 -7.97
N ALA A 132 11.55 -26.66 -8.71
CA ALA A 132 11.95 -25.31 -8.34
C ALA A 132 11.32 -24.84 -7.02
N ILE A 133 10.03 -25.13 -6.81
CA ILE A 133 9.35 -24.82 -5.55
C ILE A 133 10.01 -25.55 -4.38
N GLU A 134 10.41 -26.82 -4.56
CA GLU A 134 11.15 -27.58 -3.56
C GLU A 134 12.50 -26.91 -3.23
N VAL A 135 13.28 -26.55 -4.25
CA VAL A 135 14.57 -25.83 -4.06
C VAL A 135 14.36 -24.52 -3.31
N ILE A 136 13.37 -23.71 -3.71
CA ILE A 136 13.11 -22.39 -3.14
C ILE A 136 12.69 -22.51 -1.69
N ARG A 137 11.70 -23.37 -1.37
CA ARG A 137 11.24 -23.57 0.01
C ARG A 137 12.37 -24.10 0.89
N GLN A 138 13.13 -25.10 0.42
CA GLN A 138 14.27 -25.62 1.18
C GLN A 138 15.35 -24.54 1.41
N PHE A 139 15.63 -23.68 0.42
CA PHE A 139 16.55 -22.56 0.58
C PHE A 139 16.10 -21.61 1.68
N TRP A 140 14.82 -21.26 1.75
CA TRP A 140 14.30 -20.32 2.75
C TRP A 140 14.26 -20.88 4.18
N THR A 141 14.31 -22.21 4.37
CA THR A 141 14.48 -22.81 5.72
C THR A 141 15.86 -22.55 6.34
N GLY A 142 16.84 -22.14 5.52
CA GLY A 142 18.24 -22.01 5.93
C GLY A 142 18.98 -23.36 6.00
N GLY A 143 20.29 -23.31 6.17
CA GLY A 143 21.13 -24.52 6.25
C GLY A 143 21.50 -25.10 4.89
N THR A 144 21.53 -26.43 4.76
CA THR A 144 22.03 -27.10 3.55
C THR A 144 20.88 -27.53 2.63
N VAL A 145 20.88 -27.04 1.40
CA VAL A 145 19.93 -27.39 0.33
C VAL A 145 20.48 -28.59 -0.45
N ARG A 146 19.64 -29.63 -0.59
CA ARG A 146 19.87 -30.82 -1.40
C ARG A 146 18.58 -31.18 -2.12
N VAL A 147 18.56 -30.99 -3.42
CA VAL A 147 17.47 -31.40 -4.31
C VAL A 147 18.08 -32.19 -5.47
N ARG A 148 17.56 -33.39 -5.72
CA ARG A 148 18.00 -34.31 -6.78
C ARG A 148 16.95 -34.41 -7.88
N GLY A 149 16.49 -33.26 -8.36
CA GLY A 149 15.54 -33.16 -9.47
C GLY A 149 16.18 -33.51 -10.81
N GLU A 150 15.32 -33.84 -11.78
CA GLU A 150 15.69 -34.07 -13.17
C GLU A 150 16.04 -32.76 -13.89
N HIS A 151 15.33 -31.67 -13.57
CA HIS A 151 15.52 -30.36 -14.17
C HIS A 151 16.35 -29.41 -13.31
N TYR A 152 16.26 -29.53 -11.98
CA TYR A 152 17.03 -28.74 -11.04
C TYR A 152 17.71 -29.62 -9.99
N ARG A 153 19.05 -29.60 -10.01
CA ARG A 153 19.88 -30.30 -9.03
C ARG A 153 20.65 -29.30 -8.18
N VAL A 154 20.52 -29.43 -6.86
CA VAL A 154 21.30 -28.68 -5.85
C VAL A 154 21.95 -29.70 -4.92
N ASP A 155 23.28 -29.65 -4.79
CA ASP A 155 24.05 -30.68 -4.06
C ASP A 155 24.89 -30.04 -2.94
N GLY A 156 24.26 -29.78 -1.80
CA GLY A 156 24.95 -29.32 -0.59
C GLY A 156 25.16 -27.80 -0.49
N LEU A 157 24.36 -27.01 -1.22
CA LEU A 157 24.42 -25.54 -1.17
C LEU A 157 24.09 -25.05 0.24
N GLN A 158 24.92 -24.17 0.81
CA GLN A 158 24.59 -23.47 2.06
C GLN A 158 23.70 -22.28 1.76
N ALA A 159 22.43 -22.36 2.14
CA ALA A 159 21.43 -21.33 1.89
C ALA A 159 21.52 -20.16 2.86
N GLY A 160 21.20 -18.98 2.35
CA GLY A 160 21.16 -17.74 3.11
C GLY A 160 21.18 -16.48 2.22
N PRO A 161 20.58 -15.37 2.67
CA PRO A 161 19.84 -15.24 3.93
C PRO A 161 18.49 -15.96 3.90
N THR A 162 17.93 -16.31 5.07
CA THR A 162 16.50 -16.64 5.21
C THR A 162 15.69 -15.34 5.05
N PRO A 163 14.46 -15.41 4.53
CA PRO A 163 13.61 -14.22 4.37
C PRO A 163 13.21 -13.61 5.73
N ALA A 164 12.73 -12.36 5.72
CA ALA A 164 12.24 -11.67 6.92
C ALA A 164 10.84 -12.11 7.31
N HIS A 165 10.04 -12.59 6.35
CA HIS A 165 8.76 -13.24 6.58
C HIS A 165 8.61 -14.49 5.69
N ASP A 166 7.55 -15.27 5.90
CA ASP A 166 7.21 -16.40 5.05
C ASP A 166 6.70 -15.92 3.68
N ILE A 167 7.62 -15.75 2.72
CA ILE A 167 7.31 -15.34 1.34
C ILE A 167 6.37 -16.38 0.70
N PRO A 168 5.13 -16.02 0.33
CA PRO A 168 4.24 -16.95 -0.34
C PRO A 168 4.59 -17.11 -1.82
N ILE A 169 4.33 -18.31 -2.32
CA ILE A 169 4.53 -18.67 -3.72
C ILE A 169 3.20 -18.63 -4.46
N TRP A 170 3.09 -17.74 -5.43
CA TRP A 170 1.92 -17.62 -6.30
C TRP A 170 2.19 -18.32 -7.63
N VAL A 171 1.19 -18.99 -8.20
CA VAL A 171 1.34 -19.68 -9.48
C VAL A 171 0.29 -19.21 -10.49
N GLY A 172 0.75 -18.77 -11.66
CA GLY A 172 -0.11 -18.56 -12.83
C GLY A 172 -0.39 -19.88 -13.54
N ALA A 173 -1.63 -20.36 -13.48
CA ALA A 173 -2.01 -21.67 -14.01
C ALA A 173 -3.37 -21.64 -14.72
N TYR A 174 -3.51 -22.42 -15.79
CA TYR A 174 -4.77 -22.52 -16.56
C TYR A 174 -5.15 -23.95 -16.92
N LYS A 175 -4.16 -24.86 -17.03
CA LYS A 175 -4.38 -26.24 -17.47
C LYS A 175 -4.46 -27.19 -16.28
N PRO A 176 -5.23 -28.29 -16.35
CA PRO A 176 -5.51 -29.15 -15.20
C PRO A 176 -4.28 -29.66 -14.45
N ARG A 177 -3.18 -29.98 -15.16
CA ARG A 177 -1.93 -30.43 -14.51
C ARG A 177 -1.31 -29.34 -13.64
N MET A 178 -1.25 -28.11 -14.15
CA MET A 178 -0.73 -26.95 -13.41
C MET A 178 -1.65 -26.57 -12.25
N LEU A 179 -2.97 -26.60 -12.42
CA LEU A 179 -3.93 -26.30 -11.34
C LEU A 179 -3.83 -27.31 -10.20
N ARG A 180 -3.59 -28.60 -10.50
CA ARG A 180 -3.31 -29.61 -9.46
C ARG A 180 -2.02 -29.33 -8.72
N LEU A 181 -0.96 -28.91 -9.41
CA LEU A 181 0.29 -28.47 -8.77
C LEU A 181 0.03 -27.26 -7.86
N THR A 182 -0.74 -26.27 -8.33
CA THR A 182 -1.13 -25.08 -7.56
C THR A 182 -1.83 -25.48 -6.25
N GLY A 183 -2.85 -26.35 -6.31
CA GLY A 183 -3.54 -26.83 -5.10
C GLY A 183 -2.62 -27.53 -4.10
N ARG A 184 -1.67 -28.32 -4.61
CA ARG A 184 -0.71 -29.06 -3.77
C ARG A 184 0.34 -28.18 -3.11
N LEU A 185 0.93 -27.23 -3.84
CA LEU A 185 2.22 -26.61 -3.48
C LEU A 185 2.23 -25.08 -3.38
N ALA A 186 1.29 -24.40 -4.04
CA ALA A 186 1.27 -22.94 -4.08
C ALA A 186 0.45 -22.36 -2.91
N ASP A 187 0.76 -21.13 -2.54
CA ASP A 187 0.01 -20.37 -1.52
C ASP A 187 -1.05 -19.46 -2.18
N ALA A 188 -0.91 -19.20 -3.49
CA ALA A 188 -1.91 -18.48 -4.26
C ALA A 188 -1.99 -18.94 -5.73
N TRP A 189 -3.16 -18.75 -6.32
CA TRP A 189 -3.41 -18.87 -7.76
C TRP A 189 -3.68 -17.49 -8.36
N ILE A 190 -2.97 -17.12 -9.43
CA ILE A 190 -3.06 -15.80 -10.08
C ILE A 190 -3.30 -15.90 -11.60
N PRO A 191 -4.53 -16.20 -12.05
CA PRO A 191 -4.93 -16.11 -13.45
C PRO A 191 -5.10 -14.64 -13.90
N SER A 192 -5.11 -14.43 -15.21
CA SER A 192 -5.58 -13.16 -15.81
C SER A 192 -6.93 -13.32 -16.48
N MET A 193 -7.77 -12.29 -16.36
CA MET A 193 -9.15 -12.27 -16.88
C MET A 193 -9.26 -12.61 -18.37
N GLY A 194 -8.27 -12.21 -19.18
CA GLY A 194 -8.22 -12.55 -20.60
C GLY A 194 -8.03 -14.04 -20.92
N TYR A 195 -7.57 -14.86 -19.95
CA TYR A 195 -7.31 -16.29 -20.13
C TYR A 195 -8.23 -17.18 -19.28
N ALA A 196 -8.72 -16.68 -18.16
CA ALA A 196 -9.73 -17.33 -17.33
C ALA A 196 -10.88 -16.35 -17.14
N THR A 197 -11.96 -16.50 -17.90
CA THR A 197 -13.13 -15.63 -17.78
C THR A 197 -13.89 -15.91 -16.47
N PRO A 198 -14.70 -14.97 -15.94
CA PRO A 198 -15.53 -15.21 -14.76
C PRO A 198 -16.30 -16.53 -14.81
N ALA A 199 -16.95 -16.81 -15.95
CA ALA A 199 -17.71 -18.04 -16.17
C ALA A 199 -16.88 -19.34 -16.06
N SER A 200 -15.56 -19.27 -16.27
CA SER A 200 -14.67 -20.43 -16.16
C SER A 200 -14.11 -20.65 -14.75
N LEU A 201 -14.19 -19.65 -13.86
CA LEU A 201 -13.52 -19.68 -12.56
C LEU A 201 -13.99 -20.84 -11.67
N ALA A 202 -15.29 -21.16 -11.69
CA ALA A 202 -15.84 -22.25 -10.90
C ALA A 202 -15.16 -23.60 -11.21
N GLY A 203 -15.09 -23.99 -12.48
CA GLY A 203 -14.46 -25.25 -12.87
C GLY A 203 -12.93 -25.27 -12.67
N LEU A 204 -12.27 -24.12 -12.72
CA LEU A 204 -10.84 -24.01 -12.42
C LEU A 204 -10.57 -24.16 -10.92
N ASN A 205 -11.40 -23.52 -10.08
CA ASN A 205 -11.36 -23.66 -8.63
C ASN A 205 -11.56 -25.11 -8.20
N GLU A 206 -12.54 -25.82 -8.74
CA GLU A 206 -12.80 -27.23 -8.41
C GLU A 206 -11.55 -28.11 -8.55
N VAL A 207 -10.72 -27.88 -9.57
CA VAL A 207 -9.48 -28.63 -9.78
C VAL A 207 -8.42 -28.28 -8.72
N ILE A 208 -8.33 -27.01 -8.32
CA ILE A 208 -7.40 -26.56 -7.28
C ILE A 208 -7.84 -27.10 -5.92
N ASP A 209 -9.12 -26.96 -5.59
CA ASP A 209 -9.73 -27.37 -4.32
C ASP A 209 -9.52 -28.87 -4.10
N ALA A 210 -9.90 -29.69 -5.09
CA ALA A 210 -9.71 -31.14 -5.03
C ALA A 210 -8.23 -31.54 -4.86
N ALA A 211 -7.31 -30.77 -5.44
CA ALA A 211 -5.87 -31.02 -5.29
C ALA A 211 -5.34 -30.58 -3.92
N ALA A 212 -5.83 -29.47 -3.37
CA ALA A 212 -5.49 -28.98 -2.04
C ALA A 212 -6.02 -29.92 -0.95
N ASP A 213 -7.25 -30.42 -1.09
CA ASP A 213 -7.84 -31.43 -0.20
C ASP A 213 -7.06 -32.74 -0.24
N LYS A 214 -6.73 -33.24 -1.44
CA LYS A 214 -5.91 -34.44 -1.60
C LYS A 214 -4.51 -34.29 -0.98
N ALA A 215 -4.00 -33.06 -0.89
CA ALA A 215 -2.75 -32.73 -0.23
C ALA A 215 -2.89 -32.47 1.28
N GLY A 216 -4.11 -32.51 1.84
CA GLY A 216 -4.37 -32.27 3.26
C GLY A 216 -4.24 -30.81 3.70
N ARG A 217 -4.30 -29.86 2.76
CA ARG A 217 -4.17 -28.41 3.03
C ARG A 217 -5.52 -27.69 3.15
N GLY A 218 -6.54 -28.23 2.48
CA GLY A 218 -7.85 -27.60 2.33
C GLY A 218 -7.85 -26.44 1.31
N PRO A 219 -9.02 -26.07 0.74
CA PRO A 219 -9.08 -25.08 -0.34
C PRO A 219 -8.65 -23.67 0.09
N GLY A 220 -8.92 -23.32 1.35
CA GLY A 220 -8.53 -22.04 1.95
C GLY A 220 -7.02 -21.88 2.19
N ALA A 221 -6.20 -22.92 1.99
CA ALA A 221 -4.75 -22.75 2.02
C ALA A 221 -4.19 -22.09 0.74
N VAL A 222 -5.03 -21.92 -0.29
CA VAL A 222 -4.62 -21.34 -1.56
C VAL A 222 -5.45 -20.09 -1.81
N ARG A 223 -4.82 -18.92 -1.78
CA ARG A 223 -5.47 -17.65 -2.13
C ARG A 223 -5.93 -17.66 -3.58
N ARG A 224 -7.06 -17.02 -3.88
CA ARG A 224 -7.51 -16.79 -5.26
C ARG A 224 -7.27 -15.33 -5.61
N MET A 225 -6.36 -15.09 -6.53
CA MET A 225 -6.01 -13.77 -7.03
C MET A 225 -6.51 -13.63 -8.46
N TYR A 226 -6.53 -12.41 -8.99
CA TYR A 226 -6.99 -12.18 -10.34
C TYR A 226 -6.37 -10.92 -10.94
N ASN A 227 -5.63 -11.06 -12.03
CA ASN A 227 -5.21 -9.93 -12.84
C ASN A 227 -6.41 -9.45 -13.65
N ILE A 228 -6.81 -8.21 -13.42
CA ILE A 228 -7.98 -7.58 -14.02
C ILE A 228 -7.56 -6.39 -14.89
N ASN A 229 -8.41 -6.05 -15.84
CA ASN A 229 -8.29 -4.86 -16.66
C ASN A 229 -9.71 -4.31 -16.88
N GLY A 230 -9.82 -3.00 -17.01
CA GLY A 230 -11.12 -2.35 -17.14
C GLY A 230 -10.96 -0.90 -17.58
N GLN A 231 -12.08 -0.27 -17.93
CA GLN A 231 -12.13 1.14 -18.29
C GLN A 231 -13.30 1.85 -17.58
N PHE A 232 -13.00 2.92 -16.84
CA PHE A 232 -14.06 3.76 -16.30
C PHE A 232 -14.76 4.55 -17.40
N GLY A 233 -16.07 4.74 -17.28
CA GLY A 233 -16.86 5.48 -18.26
C GLY A 233 -18.34 5.13 -18.19
N SER A 234 -19.02 5.18 -19.33
CA SER A 234 -20.45 4.84 -19.47
C SER A 234 -20.71 3.43 -20.02
N GLY A 235 -19.69 2.59 -20.11
CA GLY A 235 -19.83 1.21 -20.56
C GLY A 235 -20.56 0.33 -19.55
N THR A 236 -21.03 -0.84 -19.99
CA THR A 236 -21.80 -1.79 -19.18
C THR A 236 -21.19 -3.19 -19.14
N GLY A 237 -20.05 -3.40 -19.79
CA GLY A 237 -19.29 -4.65 -19.73
C GLY A 237 -18.65 -4.93 -18.37
N MET A 238 -17.96 -6.06 -18.29
CA MET A 238 -17.18 -6.43 -17.11
C MET A 238 -16.05 -5.41 -16.91
N LEU A 239 -16.04 -4.77 -15.74
CA LEU A 239 -15.16 -3.67 -15.37
C LEU A 239 -15.19 -2.53 -16.40
N GLU A 240 -16.37 -2.26 -16.92
CA GLU A 240 -16.71 -1.01 -17.60
C GLU A 240 -17.75 -0.27 -16.76
N GLY A 241 -17.66 1.05 -16.72
CA GLY A 241 -18.67 1.87 -16.03
C GLY A 241 -18.12 2.68 -14.87
N SER A 242 -18.95 2.86 -13.83
CA SER A 242 -18.60 3.64 -12.64
C SER A 242 -17.80 2.81 -11.60
N PRO A 243 -17.13 3.46 -10.64
CA PRO A 243 -16.50 2.78 -9.50
C PRO A 243 -17.46 1.90 -8.71
N GLN A 244 -18.72 2.33 -8.57
CA GLN A 244 -19.79 1.52 -7.98
C GLN A 244 -19.99 0.20 -8.74
N ASN A 245 -20.11 0.27 -10.07
CA ASN A 245 -20.30 -0.93 -10.89
C ASN A 245 -19.11 -1.89 -10.76
N TRP A 246 -17.89 -1.36 -10.72
CA TRP A 246 -16.70 -2.18 -10.52
C TRP A 246 -16.72 -2.86 -9.15
N ALA A 247 -16.99 -2.10 -8.09
CA ALA A 247 -17.01 -2.65 -6.72
C ALA A 247 -18.05 -3.76 -6.57
N GLU A 248 -19.25 -3.59 -7.12
CA GLU A 248 -20.31 -4.61 -7.14
C GLU A 248 -19.87 -5.88 -7.89
N GLN A 249 -19.26 -5.72 -9.06
CA GLN A 249 -18.77 -6.85 -9.86
C GLN A 249 -17.63 -7.60 -9.16
N LEU A 250 -16.67 -6.90 -8.56
CA LEU A 250 -15.57 -7.50 -7.81
C LEU A 250 -16.06 -8.19 -6.52
N ALA A 251 -17.03 -7.59 -5.84
CA ALA A 251 -17.71 -8.22 -4.70
C ALA A 251 -18.41 -9.51 -5.14
N GLY A 252 -19.10 -9.50 -6.28
CA GLY A 252 -19.69 -10.71 -6.89
C GLY A 252 -18.65 -11.81 -7.15
N LEU A 253 -17.53 -11.48 -7.79
CA LEU A 253 -16.42 -12.43 -8.02
C LEU A 253 -15.87 -13.01 -6.70
N THR A 254 -15.84 -12.21 -5.64
CA THR A 254 -15.44 -12.67 -4.31
C THR A 254 -16.43 -13.65 -3.73
N LEU A 255 -17.71 -13.27 -3.70
CA LEU A 255 -18.76 -14.00 -3.00
C LEU A 255 -19.22 -15.27 -3.72
N GLU A 256 -19.06 -15.31 -5.05
CA GLU A 256 -19.48 -16.43 -5.91
C GLU A 256 -18.31 -17.35 -6.29
N HIS A 257 -17.11 -16.81 -6.48
CA HIS A 257 -15.94 -17.56 -6.97
C HIS A 257 -14.75 -17.55 -6.01
N GLY A 258 -14.84 -16.84 -4.88
CA GLY A 258 -13.79 -16.79 -3.86
C GLY A 258 -12.57 -15.97 -4.25
N MET A 259 -12.63 -15.19 -5.32
CA MET A 259 -11.53 -14.29 -5.70
C MET A 259 -11.34 -13.23 -4.62
N SER A 260 -10.16 -13.16 -4.00
CA SER A 260 -9.90 -12.29 -2.85
C SER A 260 -8.73 -11.34 -3.07
N THR A 261 -8.12 -11.34 -4.24
CA THR A 261 -7.08 -10.37 -4.59
C THR A 261 -7.24 -9.90 -6.02
N PHE A 262 -7.40 -8.60 -6.22
CA PHE A 262 -7.62 -8.01 -7.53
C PHE A 262 -6.47 -7.10 -7.92
N ILE A 263 -5.75 -7.44 -8.98
CA ILE A 263 -4.56 -6.69 -9.43
C ILE A 263 -4.89 -6.02 -10.76
N LEU A 264 -5.01 -4.70 -10.75
CA LEU A 264 -5.41 -3.92 -11.91
C LEU A 264 -4.22 -3.65 -12.84
N GLY A 265 -4.32 -4.10 -14.08
CA GLY A 265 -3.40 -3.73 -15.16
C GLY A 265 -3.74 -2.36 -15.74
N THR A 266 -2.95 -1.34 -15.43
CA THR A 266 -3.09 0.01 -16.00
C THR A 266 -1.80 0.81 -15.85
N ASP A 267 -1.57 1.72 -16.80
CA ASP A 267 -0.53 2.74 -16.74
C ASP A 267 -1.09 4.15 -16.52
N ASP A 268 -2.41 4.27 -16.31
CA ASP A 268 -3.08 5.56 -16.12
C ASP A 268 -3.22 5.90 -14.61
N PRO A 269 -2.55 6.97 -14.12
CA PRO A 269 -2.60 7.37 -12.71
C PRO A 269 -4.01 7.67 -12.20
N ASP A 270 -4.90 8.19 -13.04
CA ASP A 270 -6.28 8.51 -12.64
C ASP A 270 -7.08 7.23 -12.40
N THR A 271 -6.94 6.26 -13.30
CA THR A 271 -7.50 4.91 -13.11
C THR A 271 -6.98 4.26 -11.82
N VAL A 272 -5.68 4.39 -11.50
CA VAL A 272 -5.13 3.88 -10.23
C VAL A 272 -5.79 4.56 -9.02
N ARG A 273 -5.91 5.89 -9.03
CA ARG A 273 -6.52 6.66 -7.93
C ARG A 273 -7.96 6.22 -7.67
N ARG A 274 -8.77 6.12 -8.71
CA ARG A 274 -10.18 5.73 -8.59
C ARG A 274 -10.33 4.28 -8.13
N PHE A 275 -9.47 3.38 -8.63
CA PHE A 275 -9.46 2.00 -8.16
C PHE A 275 -9.11 1.89 -6.67
N ALA A 276 -8.07 2.60 -6.23
CA ALA A 276 -7.60 2.55 -4.85
C ALA A 276 -8.54 3.25 -3.86
N LEU A 277 -9.05 4.44 -4.21
CA LEU A 277 -9.78 5.32 -3.29
C LEU A 277 -11.31 5.16 -3.35
N GLU A 278 -11.85 4.64 -4.45
CA GLU A 278 -13.30 4.47 -4.63
C GLU A 278 -13.71 2.99 -4.72
N VAL A 279 -13.07 2.22 -5.60
CA VAL A 279 -13.48 0.82 -5.86
C VAL A 279 -13.10 -0.11 -4.70
N ALA A 280 -11.84 -0.06 -4.26
CA ALA A 280 -11.34 -1.00 -3.25
C ALA A 280 -12.06 -0.89 -1.89
N PRO A 281 -12.28 0.30 -1.30
CA PRO A 281 -13.01 0.43 -0.03
C PRO A 281 -14.46 -0.04 -0.16
N LEU A 282 -15.16 0.38 -1.22
CA LEU A 282 -16.54 0.00 -1.46
C LEU A 282 -16.70 -1.51 -1.66
N CYS A 283 -15.79 -2.16 -2.39
CA CYS A 283 -15.80 -3.61 -2.55
C CYS A 283 -15.62 -4.33 -1.20
N ARG A 284 -14.73 -3.84 -0.33
CA ARG A 284 -14.56 -4.36 1.04
C ARG A 284 -15.84 -4.22 1.85
N GLU A 285 -16.50 -3.07 1.79
CA GLU A 285 -17.78 -2.82 2.48
C GLU A 285 -18.88 -3.79 2.03
N LEU A 286 -19.08 -3.92 0.71
CA LEU A 286 -20.08 -4.82 0.12
C LEU A 286 -19.87 -6.29 0.52
N VAL A 287 -18.62 -6.76 0.45
CA VAL A 287 -18.28 -8.15 0.85
C VAL A 287 -18.47 -8.34 2.35
N ALA A 288 -18.06 -7.39 3.18
CA ALA A 288 -18.21 -7.47 4.63
C ALA A 288 -19.68 -7.47 5.05
N GLU A 289 -20.51 -6.64 4.42
CA GLU A 289 -21.96 -6.62 4.65
C GLU A 289 -22.61 -7.96 4.30
N GLU A 290 -22.30 -8.50 3.12
CA GLU A 290 -22.86 -9.78 2.69
C GLU A 290 -22.38 -10.94 3.58
N ARG A 291 -21.11 -10.97 3.98
CA ARG A 291 -20.58 -11.95 4.94
C ARG A 291 -21.31 -11.89 6.28
N ARG A 292 -21.57 -10.68 6.82
CA ARG A 292 -22.36 -10.50 8.04
C ARG A 292 -23.80 -10.98 7.87
N ARG A 293 -24.44 -10.67 6.73
CA ARG A 293 -25.81 -11.11 6.41
C ARG A 293 -25.90 -12.63 6.37
N ARG A 294 -24.96 -13.31 5.69
CA ARG A 294 -24.89 -14.78 5.61
C ARG A 294 -24.65 -15.43 6.97
N ALA A 295 -23.74 -14.86 7.77
CA ALA A 295 -23.50 -15.31 9.13
C ALA A 295 -24.75 -15.22 10.01
N ALA A 296 -25.50 -14.11 9.94
CA ALA A 296 -26.77 -13.95 10.65
C ALA A 296 -27.86 -14.93 10.18
N ALA A 297 -27.82 -15.36 8.92
CA ALA A 297 -28.73 -16.36 8.35
C ALA A 297 -28.31 -17.82 8.64
N GLY A 298 -27.17 -18.06 9.30
CA GLY A 298 -26.63 -19.41 9.53
C GLY A 298 -25.99 -20.06 8.29
N GLU A 299 -25.79 -19.28 7.22
CA GLU A 299 -25.13 -19.71 5.98
C GLU A 299 -23.61 -19.42 6.09
N GLY A 300 -22.93 -20.16 6.98
CA GLY A 300 -21.48 -20.00 7.17
C GLY A 300 -20.66 -20.41 5.93
N PRO A 301 -19.41 -19.94 5.81
CA PRO A 301 -18.50 -20.35 4.74
C PRO A 301 -18.34 -21.88 4.72
N THR A 302 -18.42 -22.47 3.53
CA THR A 302 -18.42 -23.93 3.36
C THR A 302 -16.99 -24.48 3.32
N GLY A 303 -16.59 -25.15 4.40
CA GLY A 303 -15.38 -25.98 4.55
C GLY A 303 -14.29 -25.31 5.39
N GLY A 304 -13.80 -25.85 6.50
CA GLY A 304 -14.01 -27.13 7.16
C GLY A 304 -12.76 -27.41 8.02
N GLY A 305 -12.94 -27.70 9.31
CA GLY A 305 -11.86 -28.13 10.21
C GLY A 305 -11.68 -27.22 11.42
N ASP A 306 -12.43 -27.55 12.47
CA ASP A 306 -12.10 -27.23 13.85
C ASP A 306 -10.80 -27.98 14.19
N ASP A 307 -9.67 -27.39 13.81
CA ASP A 307 -8.35 -27.77 14.28
C ASP A 307 -7.74 -26.48 14.83
N ALA A 308 -8.17 -26.15 16.05
CA ALA A 308 -7.49 -25.24 16.94
C ALA A 308 -6.09 -25.80 17.25
N ARG A 309 -5.19 -25.75 16.26
CA ARG A 309 -3.76 -25.80 16.47
C ARG A 309 -3.33 -24.37 16.63
N ASP A 310 -3.27 -23.98 17.90
CA ASP A 310 -2.28 -23.06 18.46
C ASP A 310 -1.52 -22.31 17.38
N SER A 311 -2.18 -21.28 16.81
CA SER A 311 -1.48 -20.19 16.19
C SER A 311 -0.67 -19.62 17.33
N GLY A 312 0.57 -20.12 17.44
CA GLY A 312 1.45 -19.87 18.55
C GLY A 312 1.31 -18.41 18.87
N ARG A 313 0.60 -18.15 19.97
CA ARG A 313 0.60 -16.83 20.58
C ARG A 313 2.08 -16.58 20.66
N PHE A 314 2.56 -15.59 19.93
CA PHE A 314 3.76 -14.91 20.31
C PHE A 314 3.46 -14.54 21.76
N GLN A 315 3.91 -15.36 22.70
CA GLN A 315 4.11 -14.90 24.05
C GLN A 315 5.08 -13.78 23.79
N PRO A 316 4.66 -12.51 23.97
CA PRO A 316 5.66 -11.48 24.04
C PRO A 316 6.62 -12.01 25.10
N ARG A 317 7.93 -11.97 24.80
CA ARG A 317 8.87 -11.82 25.91
C ARG A 317 8.24 -10.80 26.85
N PRO A 318 8.28 -10.99 28.18
CA PRO A 318 7.79 -9.97 29.08
C PRO A 318 8.64 -8.73 28.82
N ASP A 319 8.16 -7.89 27.91
CA ASP A 319 8.63 -6.55 27.70
C ASP A 319 8.29 -5.88 29.01
N SER A 320 9.35 -5.47 29.69
CA SER A 320 9.28 -4.76 30.95
C SER A 320 8.19 -3.71 30.85
N ALA A 321 7.13 -3.87 31.64
CA ALA A 321 6.05 -2.90 31.75
C ALA A 321 6.67 -1.52 32.04
N ALA A 322 6.64 -0.65 31.05
CA ALA A 322 6.95 0.75 31.18
C ALA A 322 5.64 1.53 31.01
N GLY A 323 5.56 2.74 31.56
CA GLY A 323 4.39 3.60 31.37
C GLY A 323 4.16 3.97 29.90
N LEU A 324 3.18 4.84 29.65
CA LEU A 324 3.09 5.53 28.36
C LEU A 324 4.43 6.24 28.10
N THR A 325 5.16 5.83 27.06
CA THR A 325 6.50 6.35 26.75
C THR A 325 6.48 7.44 25.69
N VAL A 326 5.40 7.51 24.90
CA VAL A 326 5.22 8.56 23.88
C VAL A 326 4.87 9.87 24.54
N THR A 327 5.58 10.93 24.18
CA THR A 327 5.33 12.31 24.63
C THR A 327 5.04 13.17 23.43
N ALA A 328 4.07 14.09 23.55
CA ALA A 328 3.83 15.11 22.55
C ALA A 328 5.10 15.91 22.30
N THR A 329 5.33 16.29 21.05
CA THR A 329 6.37 17.22 20.64
C THR A 329 6.08 18.57 21.28
N PRO A 330 7.02 19.14 22.06
CA PRO A 330 6.81 20.41 22.73
C PRO A 330 6.53 21.55 21.74
N ASP A 331 5.50 22.34 22.02
CA ASP A 331 5.28 23.65 21.42
C ASP A 331 5.88 24.72 22.34
N ASP A 332 6.77 25.55 21.79
CA ASP A 332 7.44 26.61 22.54
C ASP A 332 6.58 27.88 22.69
N GLY A 333 5.39 27.90 22.08
CA GLY A 333 4.44 29.01 22.15
C GLY A 333 4.85 30.21 21.31
N THR A 334 5.92 30.12 20.53
CA THR A 334 6.34 31.18 19.62
C THR A 334 5.45 31.17 18.39
N ARG A 335 4.90 32.33 18.04
CA ARG A 335 4.17 32.56 16.80
C ARG A 335 4.88 33.63 15.98
N LEU A 336 4.82 33.47 14.67
CA LEU A 336 5.43 34.37 13.69
C LEU A 336 4.51 35.56 13.39
N THR A 337 3.21 35.36 13.60
CA THR A 337 2.11 36.28 13.34
C THR A 337 1.16 36.33 14.54
N ASP A 338 0.31 37.36 14.58
CA ASP A 338 -0.79 37.47 15.55
C ASP A 338 -2.14 36.99 14.94
N GLU A 339 -2.11 36.14 13.90
CA GLU A 339 -3.25 35.83 13.03
C GLU A 339 -3.75 34.38 13.09
N VAL A 340 -3.39 33.62 14.13
CA VAL A 340 -3.94 32.27 14.33
C VAL A 340 -5.47 32.34 14.46
N PRO A 341 -6.25 31.55 13.69
CA PRO A 341 -7.70 31.75 13.57
C PRO A 341 -8.53 31.29 14.79
N TRP A 342 -7.87 30.83 15.86
CA TRP A 342 -8.52 30.38 17.10
C TRP A 342 -7.79 30.88 18.35
N ASP A 343 -8.53 30.97 19.46
CA ASP A 343 -8.01 31.37 20.77
C ASP A 343 -7.48 30.14 21.54
N GLU A 344 -6.18 29.90 21.47
CA GLU A 344 -5.53 28.70 22.02
C GLU A 344 -5.83 28.42 23.52
N PRO A 345 -5.85 29.43 24.42
CA PRO A 345 -6.20 29.22 25.83
C PRO A 345 -7.67 28.83 26.07
N SER A 346 -8.56 29.08 25.10
CA SER A 346 -9.98 28.73 25.21
C SER A 346 -10.29 27.28 24.83
N ARG A 347 -9.31 26.56 24.26
CA ARG A 347 -9.48 25.17 23.81
C ARG A 347 -9.94 24.26 24.95
N PRO A 348 -10.92 23.37 24.71
CA PRO A 348 -11.28 22.36 25.68
C PRO A 348 -10.09 21.42 25.92
N THR A 349 -10.02 20.84 27.11
CA THR A 349 -9.01 19.83 27.43
C THR A 349 -9.70 18.61 28.00
N HIS A 350 -9.19 17.44 27.63
CA HIS A 350 -9.66 16.18 28.14
C HIS A 350 -8.81 15.78 29.34
N THR A 351 -9.43 15.68 30.52
CA THR A 351 -8.71 15.25 31.73
C THR A 351 -8.43 13.75 31.63
N PRO A 352 -7.16 13.31 31.66
CA PRO A 352 -6.86 11.89 31.61
C PRO A 352 -7.50 11.17 32.79
N GLN A 353 -8.26 10.10 32.54
CA GLN A 353 -8.62 9.19 33.63
C GLN A 353 -7.33 8.65 34.25
N ALA A 354 -7.16 8.85 35.56
CA ALA A 354 -6.08 8.26 36.33
C ALA A 354 -6.24 6.73 36.33
N SER A 355 -5.71 6.08 35.31
CA SER A 355 -5.67 4.63 35.24
C SER A 355 -4.28 4.20 35.69
N GLY A 356 -4.21 3.38 36.75
CA GLY A 356 -3.00 2.63 37.10
C GLY A 356 -2.69 1.54 36.07
N ARG A 357 -2.96 1.81 34.79
CA ARG A 357 -2.82 0.91 33.65
C ARG A 357 -1.37 0.95 33.19
N THR A 358 -0.82 -0.22 32.94
CA THR A 358 0.47 -0.41 32.27
C THR A 358 0.24 -0.44 30.76
N TYR A 359 1.08 0.25 29.99
CA TYR A 359 1.00 0.31 28.53
C TYR A 359 2.07 -0.61 27.92
N SER A 360 1.70 -1.38 26.90
CA SER A 360 2.61 -2.24 26.13
C SER A 360 3.27 -1.47 24.98
N ALA A 361 4.30 -2.05 24.36
CA ALA A 361 4.87 -1.50 23.13
C ALA A 361 3.84 -1.38 21.99
N ALA A 362 2.86 -2.29 21.93
CA ALA A 362 1.77 -2.24 20.96
C ALA A 362 0.81 -1.08 21.25
N ASP A 363 0.52 -0.80 22.53
CA ASP A 363 -0.32 0.34 22.92
C ASP A 363 0.36 1.69 22.57
N ASN A 364 1.69 1.76 22.60
CA ASN A 364 2.44 2.97 22.23
C ASN A 364 2.55 3.17 20.70
N ALA A 365 2.19 2.20 19.86
CA ALA A 365 2.42 2.28 18.42
C ALA A 365 1.55 3.33 17.72
N ALA A 366 0.25 3.39 18.05
CA ALA A 366 -0.67 4.38 17.49
C ALA A 366 -0.30 5.84 17.85
N PRO A 367 -0.10 6.19 19.13
CA PRO A 367 0.31 7.55 19.48
C PRO A 367 1.70 7.91 18.94
N GLN A 368 2.64 6.96 18.86
CA GLN A 368 3.95 7.22 18.25
C GLN A 368 3.80 7.55 16.75
N HIS A 369 2.91 6.84 16.05
CA HIS A 369 2.65 7.10 14.64
C HIS A 369 2.10 8.50 14.38
N LEU A 370 1.21 8.99 15.25
CA LEU A 370 0.69 10.37 15.18
C LEU A 370 1.84 11.38 15.28
N VAL A 371 2.66 11.26 16.34
CA VAL A 371 3.81 12.16 16.57
C VAL A 371 4.81 12.11 15.41
N ASP A 372 5.10 10.92 14.86
CA ASP A 372 6.03 10.76 13.73
C ASP A 372 5.52 11.49 12.47
N ILE A 373 4.22 11.41 12.18
CA ILE A 373 3.61 12.14 11.05
C ILE A 373 3.69 13.64 11.29
N HIS A 374 3.30 14.10 12.48
CA HIS A 374 3.27 15.52 12.83
C HIS A 374 4.67 16.14 12.82
N ASP A 375 5.69 15.44 13.32
CA ASP A 375 7.09 15.87 13.25
C ASP A 375 7.58 15.97 11.80
N GLY A 376 7.12 15.05 10.94
CA GLY A 376 7.30 15.17 9.49
C GLY A 376 6.74 16.50 8.98
N LEU A 377 5.48 16.83 9.28
CA LEU A 377 4.83 18.07 8.85
C LEU A 377 5.56 19.33 9.38
N ARG A 378 5.99 19.33 10.64
CA ARG A 378 6.79 20.43 11.22
C ARG A 378 8.11 20.66 10.48
N ALA A 379 8.81 19.58 10.15
CA ALA A 379 10.05 19.66 9.38
C ALA A 379 9.82 20.20 7.96
N GLU A 380 8.66 19.90 7.36
CA GLU A 380 8.30 20.41 6.05
C GLU A 380 7.94 21.90 6.08
N LEU A 381 7.19 22.36 7.07
CA LEU A 381 6.89 23.79 7.25
C LEU A 381 8.18 24.60 7.42
N THR A 382 9.14 24.07 8.19
CA THR A 382 10.47 24.69 8.33
C THR A 382 11.16 24.81 6.98
N ARG A 383 11.18 23.74 6.18
CA ARG A 383 11.78 23.74 4.85
C ARG A 383 11.06 24.68 3.87
N LEU A 384 9.74 24.79 3.97
CA LEU A 384 8.94 25.69 3.14
C LEU A 384 9.30 27.16 3.42
N ARG A 385 9.48 27.51 4.70
CA ARG A 385 9.89 28.85 5.09
C ARG A 385 11.31 29.17 4.65
N ASP A 386 12.24 28.24 4.86
CA ASP A 386 13.63 28.39 4.43
C ASP A 386 13.74 28.68 2.93
N ILE A 387 12.93 28.01 2.10
CA ILE A 387 13.00 28.20 0.65
C ILE A 387 12.39 29.54 0.21
N VAL A 388 11.33 30.02 0.87
CA VAL A 388 10.77 31.35 0.59
C VAL A 388 11.78 32.44 0.98
N ASP A 389 12.45 32.29 2.14
CA ASP A 389 13.51 33.22 2.58
C ASP A 389 14.72 33.23 1.63
N GLN A 390 15.12 32.07 1.10
CA GLN A 390 16.18 31.99 0.08
C GLN A 390 15.81 32.73 -1.21
N VAL A 391 14.53 32.70 -1.62
CA VAL A 391 14.05 33.47 -2.78
C VAL A 391 14.07 34.97 -2.48
N ARG A 392 13.57 35.39 -1.32
CA ARG A 392 13.53 36.81 -0.93
C ARG A 392 14.92 37.42 -0.83
N SER A 393 15.88 36.66 -0.30
CA SER A 393 17.27 37.09 -0.16
C SER A 393 18.09 37.00 -1.46
N GLY A 394 17.49 36.52 -2.56
CA GLY A 394 18.13 36.39 -3.86
C GLY A 394 19.13 35.22 -3.97
N HIS A 395 19.18 34.34 -2.97
CA HIS A 395 20.04 33.15 -2.97
C HIS A 395 19.44 31.98 -3.77
N ALA A 396 18.13 32.01 -4.03
CA ALA A 396 17.43 31.08 -4.90
C ALA A 396 16.50 31.84 -5.87
N THR A 397 16.28 31.26 -7.04
CA THR A 397 15.25 31.73 -7.97
C THR A 397 13.89 31.12 -7.62
N VAL A 398 12.79 31.78 -8.01
CA VAL A 398 11.42 31.22 -7.91
C VAL A 398 11.35 29.83 -8.57
N GLY A 399 12.08 29.61 -9.67
CA GLY A 399 12.16 28.30 -10.32
C GLY A 399 12.84 27.21 -9.48
N GLN A 400 13.93 27.55 -8.79
CA GLN A 400 14.61 26.64 -7.84
C GLN A 400 13.74 26.35 -6.63
N ALA A 401 13.07 27.37 -6.07
CA ALA A 401 12.13 27.18 -4.99
C ALA A 401 10.97 26.27 -5.39
N ARG A 402 10.42 26.47 -6.59
CA ARG A 402 9.40 25.58 -7.15
C ARG A 402 9.89 24.14 -7.27
N SER A 403 11.15 23.94 -7.64
CA SER A 403 11.77 22.61 -7.71
C SER A 403 11.91 21.95 -6.34
N VAL A 404 12.27 22.70 -5.29
CA VAL A 404 12.36 22.18 -3.91
C VAL A 404 10.97 21.86 -3.39
N ILE A 405 10.02 22.78 -3.52
CA ILE A 405 8.61 22.59 -3.13
C ILE A 405 7.99 21.40 -3.87
N ASN A 406 8.33 21.16 -5.14
CA ASN A 406 7.90 19.96 -5.89
C ASN A 406 8.36 18.62 -5.29
N THR A 407 9.45 18.63 -4.51
CA THR A 407 9.98 17.41 -3.88
C THR A 407 9.47 17.21 -2.46
N MET A 408 8.80 18.21 -1.87
CA MET A 408 8.26 18.16 -0.50
C MET A 408 6.98 17.34 -0.45
N THR A 409 6.80 16.63 0.66
CA THR A 409 5.68 15.73 0.92
C THR A 409 4.35 16.52 0.95
N ILE A 410 4.31 17.73 1.52
CA ILE A 410 3.20 18.71 1.45
C ILE A 410 2.70 18.94 0.00
N ARG A 411 3.55 18.73 -1.02
CA ARG A 411 3.19 18.83 -2.45
C ARG A 411 3.39 17.56 -3.27
N GLN A 412 3.72 16.40 -2.70
CA GLN A 412 3.79 15.15 -3.48
C GLN A 412 2.38 14.63 -3.81
N ASN A 413 1.71 15.34 -4.73
CA ASN A 413 0.65 14.89 -5.63
C ASN A 413 0.52 15.92 -6.78
N ASN A 414 1.10 15.55 -7.93
CA ASN A 414 1.41 16.38 -9.10
C ASN A 414 0.33 17.33 -9.62
N TRP A 415 0.82 18.48 -10.11
CA TRP A 415 0.13 19.26 -11.13
C TRP A 415 1.10 19.87 -12.14
N THR A 416 0.86 19.55 -13.41
CA THR A 416 1.40 20.20 -14.61
C THR A 416 0.37 21.26 -15.03
N LEU A 417 0.80 22.51 -15.21
CA LEU A 417 -0.10 23.64 -15.42
C LEU A 417 -0.93 23.50 -16.72
N GLY A 418 -2.26 23.41 -16.57
CA GLY A 418 -3.20 23.43 -17.69
C GLY A 418 -4.58 22.85 -17.38
N GLY A 419 -5.26 23.27 -16.31
CA GLY A 419 -6.68 22.97 -16.11
C GLY A 419 -7.16 22.97 -14.66
N TYR A 420 -7.54 24.14 -14.13
CA TYR A 420 -8.37 24.41 -12.92
C TYR A 420 -8.29 23.51 -11.66
N CYS A 421 -7.73 24.10 -10.60
CA CYS A 421 -7.38 23.49 -9.31
C CYS A 421 -8.60 23.01 -8.51
N GLN A 422 -9.16 21.87 -8.87
CA GLN A 422 -10.16 21.18 -8.05
C GLN A 422 -9.61 19.91 -7.37
N ALA A 423 -8.30 19.89 -7.04
CA ALA A 423 -7.64 18.67 -6.54
C ALA A 423 -6.33 18.88 -5.75
N TYR A 424 -6.23 19.87 -4.85
CA TYR A 424 -4.95 20.23 -4.21
C TYR A 424 -4.84 19.96 -2.70
N CYS A 425 -3.62 19.56 -2.27
CA CYS A 425 -3.11 19.39 -0.90
C CYS A 425 -3.42 18.09 -0.10
N ARG A 426 -3.31 16.92 -0.73
CA ARG A 426 -3.62 15.58 -0.16
C ARG A 426 -2.77 15.03 1.00
N ILE A 427 -1.72 15.70 1.49
CA ILE A 427 -0.97 15.22 2.66
C ILE A 427 -1.45 15.92 3.95
N LEU A 428 -1.62 17.25 3.91
CA LEU A 428 -2.27 18.00 5.00
C LEU A 428 -3.76 17.64 5.14
N THR A 429 -4.49 17.52 4.02
CA THR A 429 -5.90 17.06 4.07
C THR A 429 -6.02 15.56 4.31
N GLY A 430 -5.05 14.72 3.90
CA GLY A 430 -5.18 13.26 3.97
C GLY A 430 -5.12 12.70 5.39
N HIS A 431 -4.19 13.21 6.21
CA HIS A 431 -4.05 12.88 7.63
C HIS A 431 -5.31 13.30 8.41
N HIS A 432 -5.68 14.59 8.33
CA HIS A 432 -6.86 15.13 9.01
C HIS A 432 -8.19 14.56 8.48
N THR A 433 -8.30 14.20 7.19
CA THR A 433 -9.51 13.54 6.64
C THR A 433 -9.66 12.09 7.15
N LEU A 434 -8.56 11.36 7.34
CA LEU A 434 -8.60 10.02 7.94
C LEU A 434 -9.01 10.11 9.42
N GLU A 435 -8.56 11.16 10.11
CA GLU A 435 -8.96 11.45 11.47
C GLU A 435 -10.46 11.73 11.56
N ASP A 436 -10.96 12.68 10.80
CA ASP A 436 -12.39 13.06 10.76
C ASP A 436 -13.31 11.89 10.41
N ARG A 437 -12.89 11.01 9.50
CA ARG A 437 -13.75 9.94 8.95
C ARG A 437 -13.66 8.62 9.69
N SER A 438 -12.56 8.37 10.40
CA SER A 438 -12.30 7.06 11.02
C SER A 438 -11.92 7.19 12.48
N ILE A 439 -10.86 7.95 12.79
CA ILE A 439 -10.25 7.98 14.12
C ILE A 439 -11.17 8.72 15.11
N PHE A 440 -11.67 9.90 14.76
CA PHE A 440 -12.56 10.69 15.61
C PHE A 440 -13.88 9.97 15.90
N PRO A 441 -14.60 9.40 14.91
CA PRO A 441 -15.76 8.55 15.19
C PRO A 441 -15.44 7.36 16.09
N HIS A 442 -14.26 6.75 15.95
CA HIS A 442 -13.81 5.66 16.81
C HIS A 442 -13.54 6.12 18.24
N LEU A 443 -12.80 7.20 18.43
CA LEU A 443 -12.50 7.75 19.75
C LEU A 443 -13.75 8.27 20.45
N ARG A 444 -14.66 8.96 19.76
CA ARG A 444 -15.98 9.38 20.31
C ARG A 444 -16.76 8.19 20.87
N ARG A 445 -16.74 7.03 20.18
CA ARG A 445 -17.43 5.81 20.66
C ARG A 445 -16.79 5.21 21.91
N ASN A 446 -15.48 5.30 22.05
CA ASN A 446 -14.73 4.59 23.08
C ASN A 446 -14.34 5.47 24.29
N GLU A 447 -14.36 6.79 24.14
CA GLU A 447 -13.98 7.76 25.16
C GLU A 447 -14.92 8.99 25.19
N PRO A 448 -16.13 8.86 25.79
CA PRO A 448 -17.18 9.91 25.76
C PRO A 448 -16.85 11.25 26.43
N GLY A 449 -15.65 11.41 27.00
CA GLY A 449 -15.17 12.70 27.53
C GLY A 449 -14.44 13.55 26.50
N LEU A 450 -14.15 12.99 25.33
CA LEU A 450 -13.30 13.60 24.30
C LEU A 450 -14.10 14.41 23.26
N ASP A 451 -15.43 14.40 23.31
CA ASP A 451 -16.29 15.02 22.30
C ASP A 451 -15.95 16.50 22.07
N ALA A 452 -15.79 17.29 23.13
CA ALA A 452 -15.46 18.70 23.00
C ALA A 452 -14.07 18.95 22.38
N VAL A 453 -13.09 18.08 22.66
CA VAL A 453 -11.75 18.15 22.04
C VAL A 453 -11.85 17.84 20.56
N ILE A 454 -12.56 16.76 20.20
CA ILE A 454 -12.75 16.34 18.81
C ILE A 454 -13.52 17.39 18.03
N ASP A 455 -14.60 17.95 18.58
CA ASP A 455 -15.36 19.04 17.95
C ASP A 455 -14.45 20.24 17.64
N GLN A 456 -13.55 20.59 18.58
CA GLN A 456 -12.59 21.67 18.39
C GLN A 456 -11.56 21.31 17.31
N LEU A 457 -11.01 20.09 17.30
CA LEU A 457 -10.07 19.64 16.28
C LEU A 457 -10.69 19.66 14.88
N GLU A 458 -11.94 19.19 14.74
CA GLU A 458 -12.70 19.25 13.50
C GLU A 458 -12.88 20.72 13.03
N VAL A 459 -13.18 21.66 13.93
CA VAL A 459 -13.25 23.10 13.58
C VAL A 459 -11.89 23.61 13.09
N GLU A 460 -10.81 23.29 13.78
CA GLU A 460 -9.46 23.70 13.39
C GLU A 460 -9.04 23.12 12.04
N HIS A 461 -9.43 21.88 11.72
CA HIS A 461 -9.22 21.29 10.38
C HIS A 461 -9.87 22.14 9.28
N HIS A 462 -11.09 22.63 9.49
CA HIS A 462 -11.78 23.48 8.53
C HIS A 462 -11.07 24.83 8.32
N GLU A 463 -10.60 25.46 9.40
CA GLU A 463 -9.85 26.71 9.33
C GLU A 463 -8.49 26.53 8.64
N ILE A 464 -7.77 25.44 8.95
CA ILE A 464 -6.50 25.08 8.29
C ILE A 464 -6.72 24.90 6.78
N HIS A 465 -7.81 24.26 6.36
CA HIS A 465 -8.15 24.16 4.94
C HIS A 465 -8.30 25.55 4.29
N GLY A 466 -8.97 26.49 4.97
CA GLY A 466 -9.08 27.88 4.50
C GLY A 466 -7.71 28.58 4.36
N LEU A 467 -6.78 28.34 5.28
CA LEU A 467 -5.41 28.89 5.21
C LEU A 467 -4.60 28.28 4.07
N VAL A 468 -4.76 26.99 3.80
CA VAL A 468 -4.13 26.32 2.66
C VAL A 468 -4.66 26.90 1.34
N ASP A 469 -5.96 27.15 1.24
CA ASP A 469 -6.57 27.80 0.07
C ASP A 469 -6.06 29.23 -0.12
N ALA A 470 -5.88 29.98 0.97
CA ALA A 470 -5.30 31.32 0.93
C ALA A 470 -3.85 31.30 0.42
N LEU A 471 -3.03 30.36 0.90
CA LEU A 471 -1.66 30.16 0.43
C LEU A 471 -1.63 29.83 -1.08
N ASP A 472 -2.48 28.93 -1.57
CA ASP A 472 -2.56 28.59 -2.99
C ASP A 472 -2.82 29.83 -3.85
N LYS A 473 -3.77 30.66 -3.44
CA LYS A 473 -4.09 31.92 -4.13
C LYS A 473 -2.88 32.84 -4.22
N THR A 474 -2.13 33.01 -3.14
CA THR A 474 -0.90 33.85 -3.16
C THR A 474 0.18 33.29 -4.08
N LEU A 475 0.33 31.96 -4.15
CA LEU A 475 1.28 31.30 -5.04
C LEU A 475 0.90 31.48 -6.52
N VAL A 476 -0.39 31.41 -6.85
CA VAL A 476 -0.90 31.68 -8.20
C VAL A 476 -0.64 33.13 -8.62
N ASP A 477 -0.88 34.08 -7.71
CA ASP A 477 -0.63 35.51 -7.95
C ASP A 477 0.86 35.79 -8.17
N LEU A 478 1.75 35.13 -7.41
CA LEU A 478 3.21 35.23 -7.58
C LEU A 478 3.66 34.74 -8.96
N VAL A 479 3.10 33.64 -9.47
CA VAL A 479 3.45 33.12 -10.82
C VAL A 479 2.91 34.01 -11.93
N SER A 480 1.76 34.65 -11.71
CA SER A 480 1.10 35.53 -12.69
C SER A 480 1.75 36.91 -12.78
N THR A 481 2.57 37.28 -11.80
CA THR A 481 3.31 38.54 -11.76
C THR A 481 4.69 38.32 -12.37
N ASP A 482 5.07 39.11 -13.40
CA ASP A 482 6.45 39.14 -13.89
C ASP A 482 7.36 39.49 -12.72
N GLY A 483 8.10 38.51 -12.17
CA GLY A 483 8.79 38.54 -10.86
C GLY A 483 9.94 39.54 -10.71
N THR A 484 9.91 40.64 -11.47
CA THR A 484 10.87 41.74 -11.46
C THR A 484 10.19 43.03 -11.00
N GLY A 485 10.83 43.79 -10.11
CA GLY A 485 10.34 45.10 -9.67
C GLY A 485 9.61 45.08 -8.32
N THR A 486 8.78 46.11 -8.05
CA THR A 486 8.02 46.25 -6.81
C THR A 486 6.90 45.22 -6.67
N ALA A 487 6.16 44.97 -7.75
CA ALA A 487 5.04 44.01 -7.75
C ALA A 487 5.47 42.57 -7.41
N GLY A 488 6.62 42.11 -7.91
CA GLY A 488 7.14 40.78 -7.56
C GLY A 488 7.57 40.65 -6.09
N ARG A 489 8.03 41.75 -5.46
CA ARG A 489 8.36 41.77 -4.02
C ARG A 489 7.10 41.74 -3.17
N GLU A 490 6.08 42.52 -3.53
CA GLU A 490 4.78 42.50 -2.84
C GLU A 490 4.11 41.11 -2.92
N ALA A 491 4.20 40.43 -4.06
CA ALA A 491 3.69 39.06 -4.20
C ALA A 491 4.48 38.04 -3.35
N LEU A 492 5.81 38.18 -3.25
CA LEU A 492 6.62 37.33 -2.37
C LEU A 492 6.33 37.59 -0.89
N ASP A 493 6.09 38.83 -0.49
CA ASP A 493 5.71 39.19 0.88
C ASP A 493 4.35 38.59 1.25
N ALA A 494 3.39 38.56 0.31
CA ALA A 494 2.10 37.91 0.50
C ALA A 494 2.22 36.39 0.68
N VAL A 495 3.08 35.72 -0.10
CA VAL A 495 3.35 34.28 0.04
C VAL A 495 4.00 33.99 1.39
N GLN A 496 5.00 34.79 1.79
CA GLN A 496 5.64 34.63 3.10
C GLN A 496 4.62 34.73 4.24
N HIS A 497 3.78 35.77 4.19
CA HIS A 497 2.73 35.98 5.19
C HIS A 497 1.80 34.77 5.28
N ALA A 498 1.31 34.27 4.14
CA ALA A 498 0.44 33.10 4.12
C ALA A 498 1.12 31.83 4.67
N VAL A 499 2.41 31.64 4.38
CA VAL A 499 3.19 30.52 4.94
C VAL A 499 3.37 30.66 6.46
N ASP A 500 3.64 31.88 6.96
CA ASP A 500 3.84 32.11 8.38
C ASP A 500 2.54 31.90 9.17
N VAL A 501 1.39 32.39 8.68
CA VAL A 501 0.07 32.13 9.29
C VAL A 501 -0.27 30.64 9.29
N LEU A 502 -0.05 29.94 8.17
CA LEU A 502 -0.28 28.50 8.09
C LEU A 502 0.65 27.71 9.03
N THR A 503 1.90 28.17 9.19
CA THR A 503 2.87 27.55 10.09
C THR A 503 2.44 27.69 11.54
N ASP A 504 2.03 28.88 11.95
CA ASP A 504 1.54 29.15 13.30
C ASP A 504 0.30 28.31 13.63
N ALA A 505 -0.66 28.26 12.70
CA ALA A 505 -1.87 27.46 12.83
C ALA A 505 -1.55 25.95 12.94
N LEU A 506 -0.70 25.41 12.05
CA LEU A 506 -0.37 23.99 12.10
C LEU A 506 0.42 23.61 13.34
N ILE A 507 1.45 24.37 13.74
CA ILE A 507 2.23 24.05 14.95
C ILE A 507 1.31 24.04 16.17
N SER A 508 0.44 25.05 16.29
CA SER A 508 -0.56 25.17 17.35
C SER A 508 -1.52 23.97 17.38
N HIS A 509 -2.02 23.59 16.22
CA HIS A 509 -2.99 22.51 16.05
C HIS A 509 -2.39 21.14 16.37
N LEU A 510 -1.25 20.80 15.76
CA LEU A 510 -0.56 19.52 15.96
C LEU A 510 -0.19 19.31 17.44
N ALA A 511 0.30 20.36 18.10
CA ALA A 511 0.64 20.30 19.52
C ALA A 511 -0.60 20.14 20.43
N TYR A 512 -1.74 20.70 20.03
CA TYR A 512 -3.00 20.48 20.73
C TYR A 512 -3.49 19.04 20.53
N GLU A 513 -3.51 18.57 19.29
CA GLU A 513 -3.95 17.21 18.95
C GLU A 513 -3.11 16.14 19.67
N GLU A 514 -1.77 16.21 19.59
CA GLU A 514 -0.90 15.24 20.27
C GLU A 514 -1.14 15.23 21.78
N ARG A 515 -1.27 16.41 22.40
CA ARG A 515 -1.47 16.52 23.84
C ARG A 515 -2.76 15.83 24.28
N GLU A 516 -3.84 16.02 23.53
CA GLU A 516 -5.16 15.49 23.93
C GLU A 516 -5.37 14.04 23.46
N LEU A 517 -4.77 13.63 22.34
CA LEU A 517 -5.06 12.33 21.69
C LEU A 517 -4.04 11.23 21.98
N ILE A 518 -2.79 11.52 22.41
CA ILE A 518 -1.81 10.47 22.71
C ILE A 518 -2.36 9.45 23.72
N GLY A 519 -2.99 9.93 24.80
CA GLY A 519 -3.58 9.07 25.84
C GLY A 519 -4.73 8.20 25.31
N PRO A 520 -5.77 8.81 24.71
CA PRO A 520 -6.86 8.07 24.06
C PRO A 520 -6.39 7.06 23.01
N LEU A 521 -5.46 7.44 22.13
CA LEU A 521 -4.90 6.56 21.10
C LEU A 521 -4.12 5.40 21.70
N ALA A 522 -3.38 5.62 22.78
CA ALA A 522 -2.72 4.53 23.50
C ALA A 522 -3.70 3.50 24.08
N ARG A 523 -4.93 3.92 24.40
CA ARG A 523 -5.96 3.03 24.95
C ARG A 523 -6.77 2.29 23.88
N HIS A 524 -6.99 2.93 22.73
CA HIS A 524 -8.02 2.53 21.77
C HIS A 524 -7.51 2.32 20.33
N GLY A 525 -6.30 2.76 19.99
CA GLY A 525 -5.76 2.68 18.64
C GLY A 525 -6.55 3.53 17.61
N PHE A 526 -6.32 3.27 16.32
CA PHE A 526 -6.92 4.03 15.20
C PHE A 526 -8.24 3.45 14.65
N SER A 527 -8.69 2.28 15.12
CA SER A 527 -9.81 1.52 14.51
C SER A 527 -10.64 0.71 15.49
#